data_AF-A0A6M0KZN8-F1
#
_entry.id   AF-A0A6M0KZN8-F1
#
_cell.length_a   1.000
_cell.length_b   1.000
_cell.length_c   1.000
_cell.angle_alpha   90.00
_cell.angle_beta   90.00
_cell.angle_gamma   90.00
#
_symmetry.space_group_name_H-M   'P 1'
#
loop_
_entity.id
_entity.type
_entity.pdbx_description
1 polymer ?
#
loop_
_entity_poly.entity_id
_entity_poly.type
_entity_poly.pdbx_seq_one_letter_code
_entity_poly.pdbx_strand_id
1 'polypeptide(L)'
;SKTFSFGGFQLFNITDNIDTKLDLTMYDLTLYYEILDNWVNVDLGVNLKYIDGTIDIESTTEYEHKSFQAPIPMLYAKARFDVPTTDLSFQAEGNYISYDSNTLYDLEVGARYSFALGFGVEAGYKSFKLKLDDIDDLSMDTDFSGAYGKVVWDF
;
A
#
# COMPACT_ATOMS: atom_id res chain seq x y z
N SER A 1 16.53 -27.64 -7.07
CA SER A 1 17.50 -26.54 -6.92
C SER A 1 17.02 -25.38 -7.76
N LYS A 2 17.05 -24.16 -7.25
CA LYS A 2 16.83 -22.96 -8.06
C LYS A 2 18.11 -22.14 -8.00
N THR A 3 18.66 -21.84 -9.17
CA THR A 3 19.88 -21.06 -9.34
C THR A 3 19.47 -19.62 -9.59
N PHE A 4 19.99 -18.69 -8.81
CA PHE A 4 19.87 -17.25 -9.09
C PHE A 4 21.22 -16.75 -9.60
N SER A 5 21.20 -15.83 -10.57
CA SER A 5 22.40 -15.24 -11.17
C SER A 5 22.21 -13.74 -11.33
N PHE A 6 23.18 -12.95 -10.86
CA PHE A 6 23.28 -11.52 -11.11
C PHE A 6 24.72 -11.18 -11.53
N GLY A 7 24.89 -10.36 -12.56
CA GLY A 7 26.20 -9.80 -12.94
C GLY A 7 27.27 -10.75 -13.52
N GLY A 8 26.94 -11.98 -13.91
CA GLY A 8 27.88 -12.87 -14.62
C GLY A 8 28.98 -13.53 -13.76
N PHE A 9 28.97 -13.33 -12.45
CA PHE A 9 29.83 -14.07 -11.51
C PHE A 9 29.03 -15.21 -10.87
N GLN A 10 29.46 -16.45 -11.11
CA GLN A 10 29.12 -17.56 -10.20
C GLN A 10 30.10 -17.49 -9.03
N LEU A 11 29.58 -17.60 -7.80
CA LEU A 11 30.17 -18.34 -6.68
C LEU A 11 29.45 -17.94 -5.38
N PHE A 12 28.43 -18.69 -4.97
CA PHE A 12 28.13 -18.85 -3.55
C PHE A 12 27.73 -20.30 -3.29
N ASN A 13 28.50 -20.97 -2.43
CA ASN A 13 28.10 -22.25 -1.87
C ASN A 13 26.93 -21.96 -0.92
N ILE A 14 25.73 -22.42 -1.29
CA ILE A 14 24.49 -22.26 -0.52
C ILE A 14 24.59 -23.11 0.76
N THR A 15 25.28 -22.61 1.78
CA THR A 15 25.18 -23.07 3.17
C THR A 15 24.91 -21.91 4.13
N ASP A 16 24.81 -20.68 3.63
CA ASP A 16 24.53 -19.50 4.45
C ASP A 16 23.03 -19.23 4.45
N ASN A 17 22.44 -19.18 5.64
CA ASN A 17 21.10 -18.60 5.81
C ASN A 17 21.25 -17.10 5.57
N ILE A 18 20.61 -16.60 4.52
CA ILE A 18 20.49 -15.16 4.28
C ILE A 18 19.19 -14.72 4.95
N ASP A 19 19.31 -13.93 6.00
CA ASP A 19 18.18 -13.29 6.66
C ASP A 19 17.99 -11.90 6.04
N THR A 20 16.82 -11.67 5.44
CA THR A 20 16.47 -10.37 4.86
C THR A 20 15.31 -9.78 5.66
N LYS A 21 15.53 -8.58 6.21
CA LYS A 21 14.50 -7.81 6.92
C LYS A 21 14.16 -6.56 6.12
N LEU A 22 12.87 -6.39 5.85
CA LEU A 22 12.31 -5.24 5.14
C LEU A 22 11.38 -4.49 6.10
N ASP A 23 11.77 -3.27 6.48
CA ASP A 23 10.95 -2.37 7.27
C ASP A 23 10.46 -1.21 6.39
N LEU A 24 9.14 -1.02 6.29
CA LEU A 24 8.52 0.03 5.48
C LEU A 24 7.62 0.92 6.33
N THR A 25 7.88 2.21 6.30
CA THR A 25 7.01 3.26 6.85
C THR A 25 6.40 4.05 5.70
N MET A 26 5.09 4.28 5.76
CA MET A 26 4.36 4.97 4.69
C MET A 26 3.54 6.13 5.26
N TYR A 27 3.58 7.26 4.56
CA TYR A 27 2.74 8.42 4.83
C TYR A 27 1.91 8.75 3.60
N ASP A 28 0.63 9.07 3.79
CA ASP A 28 -0.32 9.31 2.72
C ASP A 28 -0.92 10.72 2.82
N LEU A 29 -0.93 11.45 1.71
CA LEU A 29 -1.64 12.72 1.56
C LEU A 29 -2.57 12.65 0.35
N THR A 30 -3.87 12.65 0.57
CA THR A 30 -4.88 12.63 -0.51
C THR A 30 -5.54 13.99 -0.66
N LEU A 31 -5.59 14.49 -1.90
CA LEU A 31 -6.41 15.63 -2.31
C LEU A 31 -7.50 15.12 -3.25
N TYR A 32 -8.76 15.32 -2.89
CA TYR A 32 -9.89 14.80 -3.66
C TYR A 32 -10.96 15.86 -3.89
N TYR A 33 -11.80 15.58 -4.87
CA TYR A 33 -13.01 16.33 -5.19
C TYR A 33 -14.19 15.36 -5.27
N GLU A 34 -15.28 15.70 -4.59
CA GLU A 34 -16.52 14.95 -4.60
C GLU A 34 -17.30 15.27 -5.88
N ILE A 35 -17.60 14.25 -6.67
CA ILE A 35 -18.27 14.40 -7.97
C ILE A 35 -19.77 14.11 -7.83
N LEU A 36 -20.13 13.18 -6.96
CA LEU A 36 -21.52 12.82 -6.67
C LEU A 36 -21.72 12.86 -5.16
N ASP A 37 -22.80 13.50 -4.74
CA ASP A 37 -23.24 13.62 -3.35
C ASP A 37 -24.76 13.35 -3.29
N ASN A 38 -25.13 12.07 -3.29
CA ASN A 38 -26.50 11.64 -3.02
C ASN A 38 -26.50 10.40 -2.11
N TRP A 39 -27.23 9.34 -2.44
CA TRP A 39 -27.09 8.06 -1.73
C TRP A 39 -25.78 7.33 -2.09
N VAL A 40 -25.11 7.77 -3.16
CA VAL A 40 -23.79 7.33 -3.60
C VAL A 40 -22.88 8.55 -3.62
N ASN A 41 -21.80 8.48 -2.85
CA ASN A 41 -20.75 9.47 -2.80
C ASN A 41 -19.59 8.96 -3.64
N VAL A 42 -19.08 9.78 -4.56
CA VAL A 42 -17.93 9.40 -5.39
C VAL A 42 -16.89 10.50 -5.35
N ASP A 43 -15.72 10.16 -4.83
CA ASP A 43 -14.59 11.07 -4.71
C ASP A 43 -13.51 10.64 -5.69
N LEU A 44 -13.00 11.57 -6.48
CA LEU A 44 -11.82 11.34 -7.31
C LEU A 44 -10.74 12.36 -6.94
N GLY A 45 -9.49 11.94 -7.02
CA GLY A 45 -8.40 12.80 -6.60
C GLY A 45 -7.02 12.29 -6.98
N VAL A 46 -6.04 12.87 -6.29
CA VAL A 46 -4.66 12.43 -6.33
C VAL A 46 -4.19 12.15 -4.91
N ASN A 47 -3.37 11.12 -4.76
CA ASN A 47 -2.69 10.82 -3.52
C ASN A 47 -1.18 10.95 -3.72
N LEU A 48 -0.49 11.42 -2.70
CA LEU A 48 0.97 11.37 -2.62
C LEU A 48 1.33 10.43 -1.48
N LYS A 49 1.85 9.24 -1.83
CA LYS A 49 2.37 8.28 -0.85
C LYS A 49 3.88 8.44 -0.73
N TYR A 50 4.34 8.78 0.46
CA TYR A 50 5.75 8.82 0.79
C TYR A 50 6.16 7.52 1.47
N ILE A 51 7.04 6.75 0.83
CA ILE A 51 7.59 5.50 1.37
C ILE A 51 8.98 5.78 1.92
N ASP A 52 9.21 5.40 3.17
CA ASP A 52 10.51 5.36 3.83
C ASP A 52 10.81 3.89 4.18
N GLY A 53 11.77 3.31 3.47
CA GLY A 53 12.06 1.88 3.55
C GLY A 53 13.49 1.60 3.97
N THR A 54 13.68 0.56 4.77
CA THR A 54 14.99 0.03 5.18
C THR A 54 15.06 -1.45 4.88
N ILE A 55 16.17 -1.87 4.26
CA ILE A 55 16.48 -3.25 3.93
C ILE A 55 17.78 -3.62 4.65
N ASP A 56 17.70 -4.60 5.55
CA ASP A 56 18.84 -5.24 6.18
C ASP A 56 19.03 -6.63 5.56
N ILE A 57 20.20 -6.90 5.01
CA ILE A 57 20.61 -8.20 4.50
C ILE A 57 21.74 -8.71 5.40
N GLU A 58 21.48 -9.78 6.14
CA GLU A 58 22.46 -10.43 6.99
C GLU A 58 22.82 -11.81 6.43
N SER A 59 24.11 -12.05 6.25
CA SER A 59 24.68 -13.37 6.00
C SER A 59 25.75 -13.68 7.04
N THR A 60 26.24 -14.92 7.04
CA THR A 60 27.29 -15.39 7.96
C THR A 60 28.61 -14.62 7.85
N THR A 61 28.83 -13.88 6.76
CA THR A 61 30.08 -13.13 6.49
C THR A 61 29.89 -11.67 6.12
N GLU A 62 28.67 -11.23 5.83
CA GLU A 62 28.41 -9.91 5.23
C GLU A 62 27.10 -9.34 5.78
N TYR A 63 27.11 -8.04 6.09
CA TYR A 63 25.95 -7.27 6.52
C TYR A 63 25.83 -6.05 5.59
N GLU A 64 24.69 -5.93 4.91
CA GLU A 64 24.39 -4.79 4.04
C GLU A 64 23.11 -4.11 4.52
N HIS A 65 23.19 -2.79 4.71
CA HIS A 65 22.08 -1.94 5.12
C HIS A 65 21.83 -0.90 4.02
N LYS A 66 20.60 -0.87 3.49
CA LYS A 66 20.16 0.16 2.54
C LYS A 66 18.87 0.81 3.01
N SER A 67 18.84 2.13 2.96
CA SER A 67 17.62 2.92 3.13
C SER A 67 17.24 3.61 1.82
N PHE A 68 15.95 3.75 1.57
CA PHE A 68 15.43 4.47 0.41
C PHE A 68 14.18 5.26 0.76
N GLN A 69 13.97 6.37 0.06
CA GLN A 69 12.82 7.25 0.24
C GLN A 69 12.22 7.60 -1.11
N ALA A 70 10.91 7.43 -1.26
CA ALA A 70 10.23 7.63 -2.53
C ALA A 70 8.86 8.32 -2.34
N PRO A 71 8.69 9.58 -2.79
CA PRO A 71 7.38 10.17 -2.98
C PRO A 71 6.74 9.65 -4.29
N ILE A 72 5.58 9.01 -4.17
CA ILE A 72 4.87 8.37 -5.28
C ILE A 72 3.51 9.06 -5.44
N PRO A 73 3.30 9.88 -6.49
CA PRO A 73 1.98 10.39 -6.82
C PRO A 73 1.11 9.27 -7.39
N MET A 74 -0.17 9.26 -7.06
CA MET A 74 -1.13 8.22 -7.46
C MET A 74 -2.48 8.82 -7.79
N LEU A 75 -3.26 8.10 -8.59
CA LEU A 75 -4.68 8.39 -8.75
C LEU A 75 -5.43 7.83 -7.54
N TYR A 76 -6.34 8.64 -7.01
CA TYR A 76 -7.21 8.27 -5.90
C TYR A 76 -8.66 8.19 -6.38
N ALA A 77 -9.38 7.17 -5.91
CA ALA A 77 -10.82 7.06 -6.11
C ALA A 77 -11.48 6.44 -4.87
N LYS A 78 -12.66 6.94 -4.52
CA LYS A 78 -13.51 6.39 -3.48
C LYS A 78 -14.96 6.38 -3.94
N ALA A 79 -15.67 5.32 -3.56
CA ALA A 79 -17.11 5.25 -3.64
C ALA A 79 -17.67 4.85 -2.26
N ARG A 80 -18.63 5.60 -1.74
CA ARG A 80 -19.36 5.28 -0.51
C ARG A 80 -20.86 5.24 -0.79
N PHE A 81 -21.50 4.14 -0.43
CA PHE A 81 -22.95 4.01 -0.46
C PHE A 81 -23.49 4.06 0.97
N ASP A 82 -24.29 5.09 1.25
CA ASP A 82 -24.92 5.27 2.55
C ASP A 82 -26.27 4.54 2.55
N VAL A 83 -26.45 3.62 3.48
CA VAL A 83 -27.67 2.80 3.53
C VAL A 83 -28.81 3.68 4.05
N PRO A 84 -29.89 3.87 3.26
CA PRO A 84 -31.02 4.69 3.70
C PRO A 84 -31.56 4.17 5.04
N THR A 85 -31.91 5.07 5.95
CA THR A 85 -32.51 4.80 7.28
C THR A 85 -31.59 4.20 8.35
N THR A 86 -30.30 3.99 8.08
CA THR A 86 -29.34 3.47 9.06
C THR A 86 -28.05 4.29 9.08
N ASP A 87 -27.28 4.20 10.17
CA ASP A 87 -25.94 4.81 10.28
C ASP A 87 -24.82 3.95 9.65
N LEU A 88 -25.20 3.01 8.78
CA LEU A 88 -24.29 2.10 8.08
C LEU A 88 -23.98 2.61 6.68
N SER A 89 -22.73 2.46 6.27
CA SER A 89 -22.29 2.71 4.90
C SER A 89 -21.35 1.60 4.40
N PHE A 90 -21.38 1.37 3.09
CA PHE A 90 -20.42 0.50 2.41
C PHE A 90 -19.50 1.37 1.59
N GLN A 91 -18.22 1.05 1.59
CA GLN A 91 -17.23 1.84 0.87
C GLN A 91 -16.20 0.98 0.15
N ALA A 92 -15.73 1.52 -0.96
CA ALA A 92 -14.55 1.07 -1.67
C ALA A 92 -13.66 2.29 -1.90
N GLU A 93 -12.39 2.20 -1.53
CA GLU A 93 -11.40 3.25 -1.69
C GLU A 93 -10.14 2.64 -2.30
N GLY A 94 -9.42 3.39 -3.12
CA GLY A 94 -8.16 2.91 -3.64
C GLY A 94 -7.27 3.98 -4.23
N ASN A 95 -5.97 3.68 -4.18
CA ASN A 95 -4.94 4.41 -4.86
C ASN A 95 -4.25 3.52 -5.89
N TYR A 96 -3.93 4.09 -7.04
CA TYR A 96 -3.31 3.35 -8.14
C TYR A 96 -2.31 4.21 -8.91
N ILE A 97 -1.14 3.65 -9.17
CA ILE A 97 -0.21 4.10 -10.20
C ILE A 97 0.39 2.90 -10.92
N SER A 98 0.57 3.06 -12.22
CA SER A 98 1.39 2.17 -13.03
C SER A 98 2.24 2.99 -13.96
N TYR A 99 3.52 2.66 -14.05
CA TYR A 99 4.47 3.27 -14.97
C TYR A 99 5.41 2.19 -15.50
N ASP A 100 5.41 1.97 -16.82
CA ASP A 100 6.09 0.86 -17.47
C ASP A 100 5.76 -0.50 -16.81
N SER A 101 6.76 -1.19 -16.27
CA SER A 101 6.63 -2.47 -15.55
C SER A 101 6.32 -2.32 -14.05
N ASN A 102 6.35 -1.09 -13.53
CA ASN A 102 6.16 -0.78 -12.12
C ASN A 102 4.67 -0.57 -11.83
N THR A 103 4.20 -1.16 -10.74
CA THR A 103 2.81 -1.01 -10.30
C THR A 103 2.78 -0.89 -8.80
N LEU A 104 2.08 0.14 -8.32
CA LEU A 104 1.74 0.25 -6.92
C LEU A 104 0.25 0.56 -6.79
N TYR A 105 -0.43 -0.25 -5.98
CA TYR A 105 -1.81 0.02 -5.63
C TYR A 105 -2.10 -0.34 -4.19
N ASP A 106 -3.07 0.36 -3.62
CA ASP A 106 -3.73 -0.02 -2.39
C ASP A 106 -5.24 0.10 -2.59
N LEU A 107 -5.97 -0.96 -2.21
CA LEU A 107 -7.41 -1.09 -2.39
C LEU A 107 -8.01 -1.51 -1.07
N GLU A 108 -9.09 -0.87 -0.69
CA GLU A 108 -9.81 -1.11 0.56
C GLU A 108 -11.29 -1.20 0.26
N VAL A 109 -11.92 -2.25 0.78
CA VAL A 109 -13.37 -2.43 0.73
C VAL A 109 -13.87 -2.76 2.13
N GLY A 110 -14.93 -2.11 2.56
CA GLY A 110 -15.38 -2.24 3.94
C GLY A 110 -16.77 -1.68 4.19
N ALA A 111 -17.20 -1.89 5.42
CA ALA A 111 -18.40 -1.27 5.98
C ALA A 111 -18.00 -0.34 7.11
N ARG A 112 -18.68 0.80 7.20
CA ARG A 112 -18.50 1.79 8.24
C ARG A 112 -19.80 1.96 9.00
N TYR A 113 -19.68 2.05 10.33
CA TYR A 113 -20.76 2.43 11.23
C TYR A 113 -20.43 3.79 11.82
N SER A 114 -21.31 4.77 11.61
CA SER A 114 -21.17 6.11 12.16
C SER A 114 -21.92 6.24 13.49
N PHE A 115 -21.30 6.89 14.46
CA PHE A 115 -21.87 7.21 15.76
C PHE A 115 -22.10 8.73 15.87
N ALA A 116 -22.69 9.14 17.00
CA ALA A 116 -22.86 10.56 17.30
C ALA A 116 -21.52 11.33 17.31
N LEU A 117 -21.59 12.65 17.08
CA LEU A 117 -20.45 13.57 17.10
C LEU A 117 -19.44 13.33 15.96
N GLY A 118 -19.86 12.70 14.86
CA GLY A 118 -19.05 12.53 13.66
C GLY A 118 -18.04 11.38 13.72
N PHE A 119 -17.98 10.65 14.83
CA PHE A 119 -17.13 9.47 14.94
C PHE A 119 -17.70 8.29 14.17
N GLY A 120 -16.85 7.40 13.70
CA GLY A 120 -17.24 6.14 13.09
C GLY A 120 -16.17 5.08 13.29
N VAL A 121 -16.57 3.82 13.15
CA VAL A 121 -15.65 2.70 13.00
C VAL A 121 -15.86 2.07 11.65
N GLU A 122 -14.78 1.63 11.05
CA GLU A 122 -14.77 0.96 9.76
C GLU A 122 -14.05 -0.37 9.91
N ALA A 123 -14.58 -1.40 9.28
CA ALA A 123 -13.92 -2.69 9.18
C ALA A 123 -14.07 -3.22 7.77
N GLY A 124 -13.03 -3.89 7.29
CA GLY A 124 -12.99 -4.31 5.90
C GLY A 124 -11.79 -5.17 5.57
N TYR A 125 -11.53 -5.27 4.28
CA TYR A 125 -10.42 -5.98 3.71
C TYR A 125 -9.59 -5.03 2.86
N LYS A 126 -8.27 -5.06 3.04
CA LYS A 126 -7.30 -4.26 2.32
C LYS A 126 -6.43 -5.18 1.46
N SER A 127 -6.09 -4.72 0.27
CA SER A 127 -5.06 -5.29 -0.59
C SER A 127 -4.05 -4.21 -0.95
N PHE A 128 -2.78 -4.54 -0.86
CA PHE A 128 -1.67 -3.68 -1.22
C PHE A 128 -0.73 -4.48 -2.14
N LYS A 129 -0.30 -3.87 -3.23
CA LYS A 129 0.73 -4.42 -4.11
C LYS A 129 1.78 -3.35 -4.38
N LEU A 130 3.03 -3.76 -4.26
CA LEU A 130 4.19 -2.99 -4.68
C LEU A 130 5.04 -3.87 -5.57
N LYS A 131 5.09 -3.51 -6.85
CA LYS A 131 5.97 -4.13 -7.84
C LYS A 131 6.90 -3.08 -8.42
N LEU A 132 8.19 -3.28 -8.18
CA LEU A 132 9.31 -2.50 -8.72
C LEU A 132 10.14 -3.42 -9.62
N ASP A 133 10.44 -2.94 -10.81
CA ASP A 133 11.23 -3.60 -11.86
C ASP A 133 12.38 -2.66 -12.22
N ASP A 134 13.59 -3.02 -11.80
CA ASP A 134 14.85 -2.32 -12.08
C ASP A 134 14.85 -0.81 -11.77
N ILE A 135 14.26 -0.38 -10.65
CA ILE A 135 14.38 1.01 -10.17
C ILE A 135 15.65 1.12 -9.33
N ASP A 136 16.67 1.84 -9.81
CA ASP A 136 17.96 2.03 -9.10
C ASP A 136 18.61 0.70 -8.65
N ASP A 137 18.63 -0.29 -9.55
CA ASP A 137 19.09 -1.67 -9.31
C ASP A 137 18.28 -2.45 -8.25
N LEU A 138 17.10 -1.94 -7.84
CA LEU A 138 16.17 -2.59 -6.94
C LEU A 138 14.98 -3.18 -7.70
N SER A 139 14.79 -4.50 -7.54
CA SER A 139 13.63 -5.23 -8.02
C SER A 139 12.90 -5.87 -6.83
N MET A 140 11.59 -5.64 -6.74
CA MET A 140 10.80 -6.03 -5.57
C MET A 140 9.35 -6.35 -6.00
N ASP A 141 8.81 -7.48 -5.55
CA ASP A 141 7.39 -7.83 -5.74
C ASP A 141 6.82 -8.24 -4.39
N THR A 142 5.94 -7.40 -3.85
CA THR A 142 5.32 -7.60 -2.54
C THR A 142 3.82 -7.41 -2.64
N ASP A 143 3.10 -8.43 -2.21
CA ASP A 143 1.64 -8.46 -2.14
C ASP A 143 1.22 -8.68 -0.69
N PHE A 144 0.37 -7.80 -0.17
CA PHE A 144 -0.22 -7.92 1.14
C PHE A 144 -1.74 -7.84 1.04
N SER A 145 -2.44 -8.69 1.77
CA SER A 145 -3.90 -8.64 1.85
C SER A 145 -4.39 -9.12 3.20
N GLY A 146 -5.33 -8.38 3.80
CA GLY A 146 -5.78 -8.71 5.15
C GLY A 146 -6.98 -7.89 5.61
N ALA A 147 -7.56 -8.34 6.70
CA ALA A 147 -8.60 -7.58 7.39
C ALA A 147 -8.00 -6.35 8.08
N TYR A 148 -8.76 -5.26 8.13
CA TYR A 148 -8.37 -4.05 8.84
C TYR A 148 -9.54 -3.48 9.65
N GLY A 149 -9.22 -2.59 10.58
CA GLY A 149 -10.16 -1.73 11.26
C GLY A 149 -9.65 -0.29 11.32
N LYS A 150 -10.54 0.69 11.18
CA LYS A 150 -10.23 2.12 11.33
C LYS A 150 -11.19 2.77 12.32
N VAL A 151 -10.71 3.82 12.96
CA VAL A 151 -11.54 4.82 13.62
C VAL A 151 -11.54 6.06 12.72
N VAL A 152 -12.73 6.55 12.42
CA VAL A 152 -12.94 7.68 11.51
C VAL A 152 -13.61 8.82 12.30
N TRP A 153 -13.32 10.05 11.91
CA TRP A 153 -13.97 11.23 12.46
C TRP A 153 -14.24 12.23 11.33
N ASP A 154 -15.51 12.57 11.12
CA ASP A 154 -15.99 13.56 10.16
C ASP A 154 -16.55 14.76 10.94
N PHE A 155 -16.19 15.99 10.56
CA PHE A 155 -16.65 17.23 11.21
C PHE A 155 -17.29 18.20 10.23
#